data_AF-A0A143HMT6-F1
#
_entry.id   AF-A0A143HMT6-F1
#
_cell.length_a   1.000
_cell.length_b   1.000
_cell.length_c   1.000
_cell.angle_alpha   90.00
_cell.angle_beta   90.00
_cell.angle_gamma   90.00
#
_symmetry.space_group_name_H-M   'P 1'
#
loop_
_entity.id
_entity.type
_entity.pdbx_description
1 polymer ?
#
loop_
_entity_poly.entity_id
_entity_poly.type
_entity_poly.pdbx_seq_one_letter_code
_entity_poly.pdbx_strand_id
1 'polypeptide(L)'
;MLTDRAKKYLATLERVPSIPTREIERILSDNEYPCIPDWLEFHDRFSGYIEPLGLDRAVWGLAHNSPVWMDSFSVDVECDKIEGTFEVVCADVHPSYNYTIDDRGHFFGLASESFEIYVERKAVGFLFSKAGSVRPIRVADIEDEVIGHILNKENLISEATDKFFTYYRYDNYLCVQNSENLSINGWIIV
;
A
#
# COMPACT_ATOMS: atom_id res chain seq x y z
N MET A 1 2.65 7.73 11.88
CA MET A 1 1.44 7.40 12.67
C MET A 1 0.25 7.40 11.72
N LEU A 2 -0.59 6.36 11.73
CA LEU A 2 -1.77 6.27 10.85
C LEU A 2 -2.84 7.29 11.23
N THR A 3 -3.49 7.90 10.23
CA THR A 3 -4.64 8.78 10.44
C THR A 3 -5.87 7.99 10.89
N ASP A 4 -6.89 8.68 11.38
CA ASP A 4 -8.17 8.04 11.71
C ASP A 4 -8.89 7.50 10.46
N ARG A 5 -8.61 8.05 9.28
CA ARG A 5 -9.07 7.50 8.00
C ARG A 5 -8.46 6.13 7.74
N ALA A 6 -7.14 6.00 7.84
CA ALA A 6 -6.47 4.71 7.69
C ALA A 6 -6.95 3.68 8.72
N LYS A 7 -7.07 4.06 10.00
CA LYS A 7 -7.61 3.17 11.05
C LYS A 7 -9.02 2.69 10.72
N LYS A 8 -9.91 3.57 10.24
CA LYS A 8 -11.27 3.20 9.81
C LYS A 8 -11.24 2.22 8.65
N TYR A 9 -10.36 2.41 7.67
CA TYR A 9 -10.19 1.47 6.56
C TYR A 9 -9.72 0.11 7.05
N LEU A 10 -8.66 0.06 7.86
CA LEU A 10 -8.14 -1.18 8.44
C LEU A 10 -9.21 -1.95 9.22
N ALA A 11 -10.07 -1.24 9.96
CA ALA A 11 -11.17 -1.85 10.70
C ALA A 11 -12.24 -2.51 9.80
N THR A 12 -12.22 -2.28 8.49
CA THR A 12 -13.09 -2.96 7.52
C THR A 12 -12.48 -4.23 6.94
N LEU A 13 -11.18 -4.43 7.11
CA LEU A 13 -10.48 -5.61 6.64
C LEU A 13 -10.63 -6.75 7.63
N GLU A 14 -10.77 -7.96 7.11
CA GLU A 14 -10.59 -9.16 7.91
C GLU A 14 -9.14 -9.24 8.38
N ARG A 15 -8.92 -9.82 9.57
CA ARG A 15 -7.58 -10.05 10.10
C ARG A 15 -7.46 -11.49 10.63
N VAL A 16 -6.56 -12.24 10.05
CA VAL A 16 -6.16 -13.57 10.56
C VAL A 16 -5.15 -13.41 11.71
N PRO A 17 -4.95 -14.45 12.53
CA PRO A 17 -3.90 -14.44 13.54
C PRO A 17 -2.53 -14.13 12.92
N SER A 18 -1.84 -13.14 13.48
CA SER A 18 -0.46 -12.83 13.09
C SER A 18 0.51 -13.81 13.73
N ILE A 19 1.59 -14.09 13.02
CA ILE A 19 2.78 -14.72 13.60
C ILE A 19 3.46 -13.67 14.50
N PRO A 20 3.95 -14.00 15.70
CA PRO A 20 4.67 -13.03 16.51
C PRO A 20 5.98 -12.58 15.83
N THR A 21 6.33 -11.30 15.93
CA THR A 21 7.56 -10.73 15.34
C THR A 21 8.82 -11.49 15.74
N ARG A 22 8.91 -12.00 16.98
CA ARG A 22 10.02 -12.84 17.44
C ARG A 22 10.21 -14.12 16.61
N GLU A 23 9.11 -14.69 16.14
CA GLU A 23 9.16 -15.88 15.29
C GLU A 23 9.64 -15.53 13.88
N ILE A 24 9.30 -14.33 13.38
CA ILE A 24 9.86 -13.82 12.12
C ILE A 24 11.36 -13.61 12.23
N GLU A 25 11.85 -13.00 13.31
CA GLU A 25 13.29 -12.83 13.55
C GLU A 25 14.02 -14.18 13.53
N ARG A 26 13.39 -15.22 14.11
CA ARG A 26 13.91 -16.59 14.09
C ARG A 26 13.94 -17.16 12.68
N ILE A 27 12.85 -17.05 11.93
CA ILE A 27 12.77 -17.54 10.54
C ILE A 27 13.83 -16.86 9.66
N LEU A 28 13.99 -15.54 9.75
CA LEU A 28 15.02 -14.80 9.01
C LEU A 28 16.42 -15.30 9.37
N SER A 29 16.72 -15.43 10.67
CA SER A 29 18.02 -15.89 11.15
C SER A 29 18.33 -17.34 10.73
N ASP A 30 17.35 -18.25 10.84
CA ASP A 30 17.49 -19.67 10.48
C ASP A 30 17.76 -19.85 8.97
N ASN A 31 17.38 -18.88 8.14
CA ASN A 31 17.62 -18.85 6.69
C ASN A 31 18.77 -17.91 6.26
N GLU A 32 19.57 -17.43 7.21
CA GLU A 32 20.70 -16.52 6.96
C GLU A 32 20.30 -15.18 6.28
N TYR A 33 19.05 -14.75 6.44
CA TYR A 33 18.56 -13.46 5.97
C TYR A 33 18.79 -12.34 7.00
N PRO A 34 18.93 -11.08 6.56
CA PRO A 34 19.03 -9.95 7.47
C PRO A 34 17.72 -9.69 8.21
N CYS A 35 17.82 -9.38 9.51
CA CYS A 35 16.71 -8.86 10.30
C CYS A 35 16.59 -7.35 10.11
N ILE A 36 15.88 -6.93 9.05
CA ILE A 36 15.73 -5.52 8.70
C ILE A 36 14.65 -4.87 9.57
N PRO A 37 14.94 -3.75 10.28
CA PRO A 37 13.98 -3.11 11.16
C PRO A 37 12.65 -2.72 10.50
N ASP A 38 12.71 -2.15 9.28
CA ASP A 38 11.50 -1.71 8.56
C ASP A 38 10.57 -2.88 8.20
N TRP A 39 11.13 -4.06 7.91
CA TRP A 39 10.35 -5.27 7.67
C TRP A 39 9.66 -5.75 8.95
N LEU A 40 10.37 -5.73 10.07
CA LEU A 40 9.82 -6.14 11.37
C LEU A 40 8.75 -5.16 11.85
N GLU A 41 8.93 -3.85 11.64
CA GLU A 41 7.90 -2.85 11.93
C GLU A 41 6.67 -3.05 11.05
N PHE A 42 6.86 -3.27 9.75
CA PHE A 42 5.77 -3.62 8.84
C PHE A 42 4.99 -4.85 9.34
N HIS A 43 5.71 -5.90 9.71
CA HIS A 43 5.10 -7.12 10.24
C HIS A 43 4.30 -6.85 11.52
N ASP A 44 4.91 -6.21 12.51
CA ASP A 44 4.28 -5.96 13.81
C ASP A 44 2.97 -5.18 13.66
N ARG A 45 2.97 -4.20 12.76
CA ARG A 45 1.86 -3.27 12.59
C ARG A 45 0.75 -3.81 11.68
N PHE A 46 1.11 -4.54 10.62
CA PHE A 46 0.18 -4.87 9.54
C PHE A 46 -0.03 -6.36 9.32
N SER A 47 0.67 -7.24 10.04
CA SER A 47 0.51 -8.69 9.86
C SER A 47 -0.93 -9.16 10.05
N GLY A 48 -1.35 -10.02 9.12
CA GLY A 48 -2.60 -10.74 9.13
C GLY A 48 -3.79 -10.01 8.52
N TYR A 49 -3.69 -8.72 8.17
CA TYR A 49 -4.78 -8.06 7.44
C TYR A 49 -4.95 -8.69 6.07
N ILE A 50 -6.21 -8.94 5.67
CA ILE A 50 -6.56 -9.48 4.36
C ILE A 50 -7.08 -8.35 3.49
N GLU A 51 -6.34 -8.07 2.42
CA GLU A 51 -6.74 -7.15 1.37
C GLU A 51 -7.40 -7.90 0.20
N PRO A 52 -8.62 -7.52 -0.20
CA PRO A 52 -9.25 -8.06 -1.40
C PRO A 52 -8.66 -7.44 -2.68
N LEU A 53 -8.26 -8.30 -3.62
CA LEU A 53 -7.67 -7.94 -4.92
C LEU A 53 -8.49 -8.52 -6.09
N GLY A 54 -9.76 -8.14 -6.15
CA GLY A 54 -10.69 -8.68 -7.14
C GLY A 54 -11.09 -10.11 -6.79
N LEU A 55 -10.64 -11.09 -7.58
CA LEU A 55 -10.85 -12.52 -7.28
C LEU A 55 -9.77 -13.10 -6.37
N ASP A 56 -8.64 -12.40 -6.23
CA ASP A 56 -7.53 -12.78 -5.37
C ASP A 56 -7.56 -11.99 -4.05
N ARG A 57 -6.60 -12.30 -3.18
CA ARG A 57 -6.37 -11.60 -1.92
C ARG A 57 -4.87 -11.49 -1.64
N ALA A 58 -4.50 -10.49 -0.85
CA ALA A 58 -3.19 -10.40 -0.23
C ALA A 58 -3.35 -10.49 1.30
N VAL A 59 -2.56 -11.32 1.96
CA VAL A 59 -2.41 -11.31 3.42
C VAL A 59 -1.14 -10.55 3.75
N TRP A 60 -1.30 -9.46 4.50
CA TRP A 60 -0.18 -8.60 4.87
C TRP A 60 0.69 -9.22 5.97
N GLY A 61 1.96 -8.85 6.00
CA GLY A 61 2.98 -9.40 6.88
C GLY A 61 4.10 -10.07 6.10
N LEU A 62 4.94 -10.83 6.80
CA LEU A 62 6.13 -11.48 6.21
C LEU A 62 6.00 -13.00 6.13
N ALA A 63 5.26 -13.59 7.06
CA ALA A 63 4.93 -15.00 7.06
C ALA A 63 3.51 -15.20 7.57
N HIS A 64 2.90 -16.31 7.16
CA HIS A 64 1.55 -16.71 7.52
C HIS A 64 1.49 -18.25 7.70
N ASN A 65 0.54 -18.75 8.50
CA ASN A 65 0.47 -20.16 8.88
C ASN A 65 -0.30 -21.06 7.90
N SER A 66 -1.11 -20.50 7.02
CA SER A 66 -1.89 -21.20 5.99
C SER A 66 -1.95 -20.44 4.66
N PRO A 67 -0.78 -20.09 4.05
CA PRO A 67 -0.73 -19.33 2.82
C PRO A 67 -1.21 -20.17 1.63
N VAL A 68 -1.63 -19.48 0.57
CA VAL A 68 -2.04 -20.09 -0.70
C VAL A 68 -0.87 -20.14 -1.69
N TRP A 69 -0.04 -19.09 -1.71
CA TRP A 69 1.00 -18.90 -2.72
C TRP A 69 2.42 -19.17 -2.23
N MET A 70 2.61 -19.34 -0.93
CA MET A 70 3.90 -19.58 -0.28
C MET A 70 3.85 -20.81 0.62
N ASP A 71 4.99 -21.21 1.19
CA ASP A 71 5.03 -22.24 2.22
C ASP A 71 4.66 -21.66 3.59
N SER A 72 4.01 -22.47 4.42
CA SER A 72 3.65 -22.08 5.79
C SER A 72 4.89 -21.75 6.61
N PHE A 73 4.86 -20.66 7.37
CA PHE A 73 6.00 -20.19 8.18
C PHE A 73 7.29 -19.93 7.38
N SER A 74 7.16 -19.61 6.10
CA SER A 74 8.27 -19.16 5.27
C SER A 74 8.24 -17.64 5.07
N VAL A 75 9.42 -17.08 4.79
CA VAL A 75 9.61 -15.73 4.28
C VAL A 75 10.28 -15.86 2.91
N ASP A 76 9.92 -15.01 1.96
CA ASP A 76 10.55 -14.97 0.64
C ASP A 76 11.33 -13.66 0.52
N VAL A 77 12.65 -13.79 0.53
CA VAL A 77 13.60 -12.68 0.50
C VAL A 77 14.44 -12.79 -0.76
N GLU A 78 14.34 -11.76 -1.59
CA GLU A 78 15.17 -11.59 -2.77
C GLU A 78 16.32 -10.61 -2.48
N CYS A 79 17.45 -10.82 -3.15
CA CYS A 79 18.59 -9.92 -3.07
C CYS A 79 18.99 -9.50 -4.49
N ASP A 80 18.86 -8.21 -4.78
CA ASP A 80 19.47 -7.63 -5.96
C ASP A 80 20.98 -7.62 -5.77
N LYS A 81 21.68 -8.52 -6.48
CA LYS A 81 23.13 -8.66 -6.40
C LYS A 81 23.90 -7.47 -6.98
N ILE A 82 23.26 -6.65 -7.82
CA ILE A 82 23.86 -5.49 -8.46
C ILE A 82 23.79 -4.30 -7.51
N GLU A 83 22.61 -4.04 -6.94
CA GLU A 83 22.38 -2.90 -6.05
C GLU A 83 22.72 -3.21 -4.58
N GLY A 84 22.81 -4.49 -4.23
CA GLY A 84 23.02 -4.95 -2.85
C GLY A 84 21.79 -4.76 -1.97
N THR A 85 20.63 -4.55 -2.58
CA THR A 85 19.35 -4.29 -1.91
C THR A 85 18.61 -5.60 -1.66
N PHE A 86 18.02 -5.73 -0.48
CA PHE A 86 17.15 -6.84 -0.16
C PHE A 86 15.69 -6.41 -0.29
N GLU A 87 14.85 -7.34 -0.75
CA GLU A 87 13.40 -7.18 -0.81
C GLU A 87 12.73 -8.38 -0.17
N VAL A 88 11.60 -8.15 0.49
CA VAL A 88 10.78 -9.21 1.06
C VAL A 88 9.37 -9.19 0.47
N VAL A 89 8.89 -10.34 0.04
CA VAL A 89 7.52 -10.51 -0.47
C VAL A 89 6.55 -10.59 0.70
N CYS A 90 5.35 -10.04 0.52
CA CYS A 90 4.27 -10.12 1.49
C CYS A 90 3.82 -11.57 1.75
N ALA A 91 3.35 -11.84 2.97
CA ALA A 91 3.16 -13.19 3.52
C ALA A 91 2.32 -14.17 2.67
N ASP A 92 1.32 -13.67 1.93
CA ASP A 92 0.55 -14.50 1.00
C ASP A 92 -0.14 -13.64 -0.06
N VAL A 93 0.36 -13.67 -1.29
CA VAL A 93 -0.17 -12.90 -2.41
C VAL A 93 0.20 -13.59 -3.73
N HIS A 94 -0.67 -13.50 -4.73
CA HIS A 94 -0.36 -14.09 -6.04
C HIS A 94 0.92 -13.43 -6.63
N PRO A 95 1.89 -14.20 -7.18
CA PRO A 95 3.19 -13.68 -7.63
C PRO A 95 3.16 -12.57 -8.70
N SER A 96 2.02 -12.39 -9.38
CA SER A 96 1.83 -11.29 -10.34
C SER A 96 1.59 -9.93 -9.69
N TYR A 97 1.32 -9.88 -8.38
CA TYR A 97 1.19 -8.64 -7.63
C TYR A 97 2.54 -8.33 -6.98
N ASN A 98 3.10 -7.16 -7.29
CA ASN A 98 4.41 -6.75 -6.81
C ASN A 98 4.39 -6.28 -5.34
N TYR A 99 3.88 -7.10 -4.42
CA TYR A 99 3.71 -6.77 -3.01
C TYR A 99 5.02 -7.03 -2.25
N THR A 100 6.05 -6.26 -2.59
CA THR A 100 7.38 -6.35 -1.98
C THR A 100 7.70 -5.10 -1.17
N ILE A 101 8.56 -5.26 -0.15
CA ILE A 101 9.12 -4.17 0.65
C ILE A 101 10.66 -4.27 0.59
N ASP A 102 11.35 -3.19 0.24
CA ASP A 102 12.82 -3.16 0.26
C ASP A 102 13.40 -2.99 1.67
N ASP A 103 14.73 -3.04 1.76
CA ASP A 103 15.50 -2.82 2.98
C ASP A 103 15.43 -1.41 3.57
N ARG A 104 14.68 -0.50 2.94
CA ARG A 104 14.40 0.87 3.39
C ARG A 104 12.93 1.10 3.71
N GLY A 105 12.10 0.05 3.63
CA GLY A 105 10.67 0.12 3.89
C GLY A 105 9.81 0.65 2.74
N HIS A 106 10.39 0.89 1.55
CA HIS A 106 9.60 1.27 0.38
C HIS A 106 8.74 0.09 -0.08
N PHE A 107 7.48 0.35 -0.44
CA PHE A 107 6.55 -0.69 -0.89
C PHE A 107 6.27 -0.57 -2.38
N PHE A 108 6.37 -1.67 -3.14
CA PHE A 108 6.32 -1.64 -4.61
C PHE A 108 4.97 -1.99 -5.25
N GLY A 109 3.97 -2.43 -4.48
CA GLY A 109 2.68 -2.86 -5.06
C GLY A 109 1.93 -1.69 -5.71
N LEU A 110 1.74 -0.64 -4.94
CA LEU A 110 1.54 0.72 -5.45
C LEU A 110 2.68 1.54 -4.86
N ALA A 111 3.68 1.86 -5.69
CA ALA A 111 4.94 2.48 -5.27
C ALA A 111 4.74 3.56 -4.19
N SER A 112 5.19 3.30 -2.97
CA SER A 112 4.99 4.13 -1.79
C SER A 112 6.28 4.22 -0.97
N GLU A 113 6.56 5.38 -0.38
CA GLU A 113 7.75 5.54 0.47
C GLU A 113 7.68 4.71 1.76
N SER A 114 6.48 4.29 2.17
CA SER A 114 6.27 3.35 3.25
C SER A 114 4.94 2.59 3.11
N PHE A 115 4.78 1.50 3.84
CA PHE A 115 3.51 0.76 3.86
C PHE A 115 2.37 1.55 4.50
N GLU A 116 2.64 2.49 5.42
CA GLU A 116 1.62 3.41 5.94
C GLU A 116 1.01 4.27 4.85
N ILE A 117 1.85 4.82 3.97
CA ILE A 117 1.39 5.65 2.85
C ILE A 117 0.53 4.81 1.91
N TYR A 118 0.93 3.56 1.65
CA TYR A 118 0.10 2.61 0.93
C TYR A 118 -1.29 2.43 1.58
N VAL A 119 -1.34 2.17 2.89
CA VAL A 119 -2.60 2.04 3.64
C VAL A 119 -3.44 3.32 3.59
N GLU A 120 -2.81 4.50 3.70
CA GLU A 120 -3.48 5.80 3.56
C GLU A 120 -4.13 5.95 2.18
N ARG A 121 -3.43 5.59 1.10
CA ARG A 121 -3.97 5.63 -0.27
C ARG A 121 -5.16 4.70 -0.45
N LYS A 122 -5.06 3.47 0.07
CA LYS A 122 -6.20 2.54 0.08
C LYS A 122 -7.38 3.11 0.85
N ALA A 123 -7.12 3.75 1.99
CA ALA A 123 -8.17 4.37 2.80
C ALA A 123 -8.83 5.58 2.12
N VAL A 124 -8.07 6.40 1.39
CA VAL A 124 -8.61 7.50 0.56
C VAL A 124 -9.57 6.95 -0.49
N GLY A 125 -9.13 5.97 -1.29
CA GLY A 125 -9.97 5.36 -2.32
C GLY A 125 -11.21 4.68 -1.76
N PHE A 126 -11.06 3.95 -0.64
CA PHE A 126 -12.17 3.32 0.07
C PHE A 126 -13.22 4.35 0.52
N LEU A 127 -12.82 5.41 1.24
CA LEU A 127 -13.76 6.42 1.73
C LEU A 127 -14.41 7.21 0.58
N PHE A 128 -13.66 7.49 -0.48
CA PHE A 128 -14.21 8.17 -1.66
C PHE A 128 -15.29 7.31 -2.33
N SER A 129 -15.02 6.01 -2.54
CA SER A 129 -16.02 5.08 -3.11
C SER A 129 -17.23 4.82 -2.21
N LYS A 130 -17.11 5.02 -0.89
CA LYS A 130 -18.25 4.94 0.02
C LYS A 130 -19.16 6.17 -0.01
N ALA A 131 -18.70 7.29 -0.55
CA ALA A 131 -19.48 8.53 -0.60
C ALA A 131 -20.49 8.56 -1.76
N GLY A 132 -20.36 7.70 -2.77
CA GLY A 132 -21.32 7.57 -3.86
C GLY A 132 -20.81 6.76 -5.04
N SER A 133 -21.49 6.86 -6.18
CA SER A 133 -21.09 6.12 -7.39
C SER A 133 -19.86 6.77 -8.01
N VAL A 134 -18.76 6.03 -8.14
CA VAL A 134 -17.51 6.57 -8.68
C VAL A 134 -17.38 6.29 -10.17
N ARG A 135 -16.99 7.31 -10.95
CA ARG A 135 -16.63 7.16 -12.36
C ARG A 135 -15.21 7.70 -12.62
N PRO A 136 -14.40 7.00 -13.43
CA PRO A 136 -13.15 7.57 -13.90
C PRO A 136 -13.46 8.73 -14.84
N ILE A 137 -12.62 9.76 -14.80
CA ILE A 137 -12.68 10.93 -15.69
C ILE A 137 -11.32 11.16 -16.32
N ARG A 138 -11.32 11.69 -17.54
CA ARG A 138 -10.09 12.24 -18.12
C ARG A 138 -9.98 13.66 -17.63
N VAL A 139 -8.81 14.00 -17.11
CA VAL A 139 -8.52 15.35 -16.61
C VAL A 139 -8.65 16.40 -17.72
N ALA A 140 -8.40 16.02 -18.98
CA ALA A 140 -8.61 16.86 -20.15
C ALA A 140 -10.09 17.19 -20.44
N ASP A 141 -11.03 16.44 -19.84
CA ASP A 141 -12.47 16.68 -19.99
C ASP A 141 -13.02 17.60 -18.87
N ILE A 142 -12.16 18.07 -17.96
CA ILE A 142 -12.51 18.94 -16.84
C ILE A 142 -12.14 20.38 -17.20
N GLU A 143 -13.00 21.35 -16.85
CA GLU A 143 -12.73 22.76 -17.05
C GLU A 143 -11.45 23.20 -16.29
N ASP A 144 -10.59 23.99 -16.94
CA ASP A 144 -9.29 24.42 -16.39
C ASP A 144 -9.41 25.09 -15.01
N GLU A 145 -10.48 25.84 -14.79
CA GLU A 145 -10.77 26.49 -13.50
C GLU A 145 -10.93 25.44 -12.38
N VAL A 146 -11.69 24.37 -12.66
CA VAL A 146 -11.91 23.26 -11.72
C VAL A 146 -10.62 22.50 -11.47
N ILE A 147 -9.80 22.28 -12.50
CA ILE A 147 -8.46 21.69 -12.34
C ILE A 147 -7.57 22.55 -11.43
N GLY A 148 -7.58 23.87 -11.63
CA GLY A 148 -6.84 24.81 -10.79
C GLY A 148 -7.24 24.73 -9.32
N HIS A 149 -8.55 24.55 -9.05
CA HIS A 149 -9.02 24.30 -7.69
C HIS A 149 -8.58 22.94 -7.17
N ILE A 150 -8.76 21.85 -7.92
CA ILE A 150 -8.38 20.50 -7.49
C ILE A 150 -6.90 20.44 -7.09
N LEU A 151 -6.01 20.99 -7.91
CA LEU A 151 -4.55 20.92 -7.70
C LEU A 151 -4.00 21.95 -6.70
N ASN A 152 -4.87 22.68 -6.01
CA ASN A 152 -4.47 23.59 -4.95
C ASN A 152 -3.90 22.81 -3.74
N LYS A 153 -2.88 23.36 -3.09
CA LYS A 153 -2.27 22.80 -1.87
C LYS A 153 -3.26 22.61 -0.72
N GLU A 154 -4.32 23.42 -0.64
CA GLU A 154 -5.37 23.25 0.37
C GLU A 154 -6.16 21.95 0.22
N ASN A 155 -6.20 21.39 -1.00
CA ASN A 155 -6.89 20.15 -1.34
C ASN A 155 -5.95 18.93 -1.33
N LEU A 156 -4.69 19.13 -0.96
CA LEU A 156 -3.68 18.06 -0.85
C LEU A 156 -4.03 17.11 0.31
N ILE A 157 -4.00 15.82 0.04
CA ILE A 157 -4.03 14.77 1.06
C ILE A 157 -2.58 14.40 1.40
N SER A 158 -1.99 15.15 2.32
CA SER A 158 -0.57 15.04 2.66
C SER A 158 -0.18 13.63 3.11
N GLU A 159 -1.03 12.91 3.84
CA GLU A 159 -0.67 11.58 4.36
C GLU A 159 -0.70 10.46 3.31
N ALA A 160 -1.33 10.71 2.16
CA ALA A 160 -1.32 9.78 1.02
C ALA A 160 -0.34 10.20 -0.09
N THR A 161 0.35 11.33 0.11
CA THR A 161 1.26 11.94 -0.85
C THR A 161 2.71 11.63 -0.49
N ASP A 162 3.52 11.31 -1.49
CA ASP A 162 4.96 11.07 -1.35
C ASP A 162 5.68 11.40 -2.67
N LYS A 163 6.96 11.01 -2.80
CA LYS A 163 7.74 11.27 -4.02
C LYS A 163 7.16 10.63 -5.30
N PHE A 164 6.36 9.58 -5.21
CA PHE A 164 5.80 8.85 -6.36
C PHE A 164 4.45 9.40 -6.82
N PHE A 165 3.59 9.75 -5.86
CA PHE A 165 2.25 10.22 -6.17
C PHE A 165 1.79 11.34 -5.24
N THR A 166 1.06 12.30 -5.81
CA THR A 166 0.41 13.39 -5.10
C THR A 166 -1.11 13.25 -5.18
N TYR A 167 -1.78 13.22 -4.02
CA TYR A 167 -3.21 12.98 -3.91
C TYR A 167 -3.96 14.28 -3.59
N TYR A 168 -5.01 14.56 -4.35
CA TYR A 168 -5.86 15.74 -4.18
C TYR A 168 -7.33 15.35 -4.06
N ARG A 169 -8.07 16.05 -3.20
CA ARG A 169 -9.53 15.93 -3.10
C ARG A 169 -10.18 17.30 -3.05
N TYR A 170 -11.13 17.53 -3.96
CA TYR A 170 -11.91 18.75 -4.02
C TYR A 170 -13.34 18.42 -4.41
N ASP A 171 -14.31 18.85 -3.60
CA ASP A 171 -15.73 18.52 -3.76
C ASP A 171 -15.96 17.01 -3.99
N ASN A 172 -16.53 16.64 -5.14
CA ASN A 172 -16.78 15.26 -5.55
C ASN A 172 -15.64 14.65 -6.38
N TYR A 173 -14.48 15.31 -6.50
CA TYR A 173 -13.31 14.85 -7.25
C TYR A 173 -12.22 14.26 -6.33
N LEU A 174 -11.60 13.19 -6.83
CA LEU A 174 -10.33 12.65 -6.34
C LEU A 174 -9.36 12.60 -7.52
N CYS A 175 -8.22 13.26 -7.40
CA CYS A 175 -7.18 13.24 -8.42
C CYS A 175 -5.86 12.75 -7.84
N VAL A 176 -5.14 11.96 -8.63
CA VAL A 176 -3.83 11.44 -8.30
C VAL A 176 -2.87 11.80 -9.42
N GLN A 177 -1.87 12.59 -9.08
CA GLN A 177 -0.78 12.94 -9.99
C GLN A 177 0.39 11.98 -9.77
N ASN A 178 0.89 11.38 -10.86
CA ASN A 178 2.13 10.62 -10.86
C ASN A 178 3.31 11.59 -11.03
N SER A 179 4.29 11.52 -10.13
CA SER A 179 5.41 12.46 -10.09
C SER A 179 6.44 12.26 -11.21
N GLU A 180 6.56 11.04 -11.77
CA GLU A 180 7.57 10.73 -12.79
C GLU A 180 7.19 11.28 -14.17
N ASN A 181 5.93 11.14 -14.54
CA ASN A 181 5.43 11.54 -15.87
C ASN A 181 4.41 12.69 -15.84
N LEU A 182 4.11 13.21 -14.65
CA LEU A 182 3.16 14.30 -14.40
C LEU A 182 1.73 14.01 -14.88
N SER A 183 1.42 12.75 -15.20
CA SER A 183 0.06 12.35 -15.58
C SER A 183 -0.86 12.44 -14.37
N ILE A 184 -2.13 12.80 -14.63
CA ILE A 184 -3.15 12.93 -13.60
C ILE A 184 -4.28 11.96 -13.93
N ASN A 185 -4.56 11.06 -13.00
CA ASN A 185 -5.74 10.19 -13.02
C ASN A 185 -6.82 10.81 -12.12
N GLY A 186 -8.05 10.88 -12.61
CA GLY A 186 -9.16 11.49 -11.90
C GLY A 186 -10.34 10.54 -11.73
N TRP A 187 -11.07 10.75 -10.66
CA TRP A 187 -12.35 10.12 -10.38
C TRP A 187 -13.34 11.14 -9.84
N ILE A 188 -14.62 10.95 -10.16
CA ILE A 188 -15.73 11.79 -9.68
C ILE A 188 -16.82 10.94 -9.04
N ILE A 189 -17.45 11.47 -7.99
CA ILE A 189 -18.70 10.92 -7.44
C ILE A 189 -19.88 11.52 -8.19
N VAL A 190 -20.76 10.66 -8.71
CA VAL A 190 -22.01 11.00 -9.43
C VAL A 190 -23.26 10.62 -8.67
#